data_AF-A0A8T7BPL5-F1
#
_entry.id   AF-A0A8T7BPL5-F1
#
_cell.length_a   1.000
_cell.length_b   1.000
_cell.length_c   1.000
_cell.angle_alpha   90.00
_cell.angle_beta   90.00
_cell.angle_gamma   90.00
#
_symmetry.space_group_name_H-M   'P 1'
#
loop_
_entity.id
_entity.type
_entity.pdbx_description
1 polymer ?
#
loop_
_entity_poly.entity_id
_entity_poly.type
_entity_poly.pdbx_seq_one_letter_code
_entity_poly.pdbx_strand_id
1 'polypeptide(L)' 'MTNKQNNKIISHTTRPLVSLDAIAFDLETTGLDTNRARIIQLGAVRVIHGRIV' A
#
# COMPACT_ATOMS: atom_id res chain seq x y z
N MET A 1 -37.95 18.68 -27.27
CA MET A 1 -37.74 17.75 -26.13
C MET A 1 -36.25 17.44 -26.06
N THR A 2 -35.55 18.00 -25.07
CA THR A 2 -34.08 18.08 -25.04
C THR A 2 -33.48 16.87 -24.31
N ASN A 3 -32.60 16.14 -25.00
CA ASN A 3 -31.90 14.96 -24.50
C ASN A 3 -30.86 15.35 -23.43
N LYS A 4 -31.07 14.91 -22.18
CA LYS A 4 -30.11 15.09 -21.07
C LYS A 4 -29.14 13.91 -21.08
N GLN A 5 -27.86 14.17 -21.35
CA GLN A 5 -26.81 13.17 -21.22
C GLN A 5 -26.58 12.82 -19.74
N ASN A 6 -26.55 11.51 -19.46
CA ASN A 6 -26.40 10.93 -18.12
C ASN A 6 -24.93 11.01 -17.67
N ASN A 7 -24.57 12.04 -16.92
CA ASN A 7 -23.23 12.19 -16.33
C ASN A 7 -23.04 11.19 -15.18
N LYS A 8 -22.46 10.02 -15.49
CA LYS A 8 -21.99 9.06 -14.49
C LYS A 8 -20.79 9.64 -13.74
N ILE A 9 -20.97 10.05 -12.49
CA ILE A 9 -19.86 10.42 -11.60
C ILE A 9 -19.18 9.13 -11.14
N ILE A 10 -17.96 8.90 -11.62
CA ILE A 10 -17.06 7.87 -11.09
C ILE A 10 -16.47 8.35 -9.76
N SER A 11 -16.99 7.84 -8.64
CA SER A 11 -16.36 8.05 -7.34
C SER A 11 -15.10 7.18 -7.25
N HIS A 12 -13.95 7.82 -7.04
CA HIS A 12 -12.74 7.09 -6.69
C HIS A 12 -12.86 6.68 -5.22
N THR A 13 -12.75 5.39 -4.93
CA THR A 13 -12.81 4.90 -3.56
C THR A 13 -11.44 5.07 -2.90
N THR A 14 -11.26 6.15 -2.15
CA THR A 14 -10.05 6.31 -1.31
C THR A 14 -10.21 5.45 -0.07
N ARG A 15 -9.39 4.41 0.07
CA ARG A 15 -9.22 3.69 1.33
C ARG A 15 -8.09 4.34 2.12
N PRO A 16 -8.36 4.95 3.29
CA PRO A 16 -7.30 5.46 4.14
C PRO A 16 -6.33 4.34 4.51
N LEU A 17 -5.01 4.59 4.44
CA LEU A 17 -4.00 3.57 4.80
C LEU A 17 -4.18 3.04 6.22
N VAL A 18 -4.70 3.87 7.14
CA VAL A 18 -5.00 3.49 8.52
C VAL A 18 -6.08 2.41 8.66
N SER A 19 -6.93 2.21 7.64
CA SER A 19 -7.99 1.20 7.66
C SER A 19 -7.59 -0.14 7.04
N LEU A 20 -6.34 -0.30 6.63
CA LEU A 20 -5.81 -1.56 6.10
C LEU A 20 -5.20 -2.40 7.22
N ASP A 21 -5.55 -3.68 7.24
CA ASP A 21 -4.76 -4.69 7.91
C ASP A 21 -3.61 -5.08 7.00
N ALA A 22 -2.38 -4.93 7.48
CA ALA A 22 -1.17 -5.06 6.70
C ALA A 22 -0.03 -5.72 7.49
N ILE A 23 1.03 -6.10 6.77
CA ILE A 23 2.32 -6.43 7.36
C ILE A 23 3.30 -5.40 6.82
N ALA A 24 3.95 -4.67 7.71
CA ALA A 24 5.03 -3.77 7.34
C ALA A 24 6.34 -4.57 7.35
N PHE A 25 7.04 -4.57 6.21
CA PHE A 25 8.35 -5.18 6.06
C PHE A 25 9.41 -4.09 6.04
N ASP A 26 10.48 -4.31 6.77
CA ASP A 26 11.70 -3.52 6.71
C ASP A 26 12.84 -4.46 6.31
N LEU A 27 13.62 -4.05 5.31
CA LEU A 27 14.71 -4.84 4.76
C LEU A 27 16.00 -4.08 4.93
N GLU A 28 17.06 -4.81 5.26
CA GLU A 28 18.40 -4.29 5.09
C GLU A 28 19.23 -5.15 4.16
N THR A 29 19.95 -4.47 3.26
CA THR A 29 20.62 -5.10 2.12
C THR A 29 22.10 -4.75 2.07
N THR A 30 22.89 -5.56 1.38
CA THR A 30 24.31 -5.26 1.15
C THR A 30 24.53 -4.06 0.21
N GLY A 31 23.48 -3.51 -0.41
CA GLY A 31 23.55 -2.42 -1.39
C GLY A 31 22.29 -2.30 -2.24
N LEU A 32 22.26 -1.32 -3.15
CA LEU A 32 21.03 -0.94 -3.90
C LEU A 32 20.84 -1.65 -5.25
N ASP A 33 21.87 -2.31 -5.78
CA ASP A 33 21.78 -3.02 -7.06
C ASP A 33 21.02 -4.33 -6.90
N THR A 34 19.78 -4.38 -7.35
CA THR A 34 18.90 -5.54 -7.20
C THR A 34 19.39 -6.80 -7.91
N ASN A 35 20.28 -6.71 -8.91
CA ASN A 35 20.85 -7.87 -9.57
C ASN A 35 22.00 -8.53 -8.78
N ARG A 36 22.63 -7.77 -7.87
CA ARG A 36 23.87 -8.21 -7.17
C ARG A 36 23.79 -8.17 -5.66
N ALA A 37 23.07 -7.22 -5.09
CA ALA A 37 22.90 -7.11 -3.65
C ALA A 37 22.12 -8.31 -3.08
N ARG A 38 22.22 -8.49 -1.76
CA ARG A 38 21.53 -9.54 -1.01
C ARG A 38 20.83 -8.92 0.20
N ILE A 39 19.68 -9.48 0.57
CA ILE A 39 19.03 -9.18 1.84
C ILE A 39 19.86 -9.82 2.95
N ILE A 40 20.19 -9.05 3.98
CA ILE A 40 20.92 -9.52 5.16
C ILE A 40 20.07 -9.48 6.42
N GLN A 41 19.02 -8.65 6.43
CA GLN A 41 18.05 -8.57 7.52
C GLN A 41 16.65 -8.37 6.94
N LEU A 42 15.67 -9.03 7.56
CA LEU A 42 14.26 -8.85 7.29
C LEU A 42 13.52 -8.75 8.62
N GLY A 43 12.86 -7.61 8.84
CA GLY A 43 11.91 -7.39 9.92
C GLY A 43 10.50 -7.38 9.38
N ALA A 44 9.55 -7.90 10.17
CA ALA A 44 8.13 -7.85 9.85
C ALA A 44 7.32 -7.58 11.11
N VAL A 45 6.33 -6.69 11.00
CA VAL A 45 5.34 -6.45 12.05
C VAL A 45 3.94 -6.42 11.47
N ARG A 46 2.97 -6.96 12.21
CA ARG A 46 1.57 -6.87 11.84
C ARG A 46 1.03 -5.51 12.24
N VAL A 47 0.32 -4.85 11.31
CA VAL A 47 -0.34 -3.57 11.52
C VAL A 47 -1.84 -3.76 11.34
N ILE A 48 -2.62 -3.51 12.39
CA ILE A 48 -4.09 -3.57 12.38
C ILE A 48 -4.61 -2.20 12.79
N HIS A 49 -5.50 -1.62 11.99
CA HIS A 49 -6.07 -0.28 12.23
C HIS A 49 -5.00 0.80 12.56
N GLY A 50 -3.87 0.76 11.85
CA GLY A 50 -2.74 1.68 12.04
C GLY A 50 -1.89 1.44 13.29
N ARG A 51 -2.03 0.30 13.98
CA ARG A 51 -1.27 -0.06 15.18
C ARG A 51 -0.49 -1.35 15.01
N ILE A 52 0.74 -1.38 15.53
CA ILE A 52 1.57 -2.58 15.58
C ILE A 52 1.03 -3.51 16.69
N VAL A 53 0.89 -4.82 16.39
CA VAL A 53 0.29 -5.84 17.27
C VAL A 53 0.98 -7.20 17.17
#